data_AF-A0A398CM11-F1
#
_entry.id   AF-A0A398CM11-F1
#
_cell.length_a   1.000
_cell.length_b   1.000
_cell.length_c   1.000
_cell.angle_alpha   90.00
_cell.angle_beta   90.00
_cell.angle_gamma   90.00
#
_symmetry.space_group_name_H-M   'P 1'
#
loop_
_entity.id
_entity.type
_entity.pdbx_description
1 polymer ?
#
loop_
_entity_poly.entity_id
_entity_poly.type
_entity_poly.pdbx_seq_one_letter_code
_entity_poly.pdbx_strand_id
1 'polypeptide(L)'
;MITNNLIAPVGITTNVLTPLERKTATPAEATESFAAFLKNALDGVAAQETNVHKVTDQFIIGNADVNDVMIAATQAELSLSLTSQVRNKVIEAYQEIMRMQM
;
A
#
# COMPACT_ATOMS: atom_id res chain seq x y z
N MET A 1 14.36 20.41 72.11
CA MET A 1 14.60 19.59 70.91
C MET A 1 13.46 19.84 69.93
N ILE A 2 13.75 20.44 68.77
CA ILE A 2 12.81 20.64 67.67
C ILE A 2 13.50 20.00 66.46
N THR A 3 12.96 18.92 65.93
CA THR A 3 13.50 18.29 64.71
C THR A 3 12.59 18.65 63.54
N ASN A 4 13.21 19.30 62.58
CA ASN A 4 12.63 20.01 61.46
C ASN A 4 12.14 19.04 60.35
N ASN A 5 11.01 19.38 59.75
CA ASN A 5 10.40 18.68 58.61
C ASN A 5 11.28 18.81 57.35
N LEU A 6 11.81 17.70 56.85
CA LEU A 6 12.59 17.66 55.60
C LEU A 6 11.65 17.35 54.42
N ILE A 7 11.62 18.31 53.51
CA ILE A 7 10.97 18.27 52.19
C ILE A 7 11.64 17.18 51.35
N ALA A 8 10.88 16.21 50.85
CA ALA A 8 11.37 15.24 49.87
C ALA A 8 11.61 15.95 48.52
N PRO A 9 12.74 15.68 47.83
CA PRO A 9 12.93 16.20 46.48
C PRO A 9 11.96 15.48 45.54
N VAL A 10 11.07 16.24 44.89
CA VAL A 10 10.26 15.77 43.78
C VAL A 10 11.23 15.34 42.67
N GLY A 11 11.37 14.03 42.48
CA GLY A 11 12.07 13.48 41.33
C GLY A 11 11.27 13.80 40.08
N ILE A 12 11.77 14.76 39.28
CA ILE A 12 11.31 14.93 37.91
C ILE A 12 11.66 13.63 37.18
N THR A 13 10.67 12.79 36.94
CA THR A 13 10.78 11.70 35.95
C THR A 13 10.85 12.38 34.59
N THR A 14 12.07 12.60 34.11
CA THR A 14 12.31 12.94 32.73
C THR A 14 12.00 11.67 31.93
N ASN A 15 10.79 11.58 31.39
CA ASN A 15 10.40 10.54 30.46
C ASN A 15 11.24 10.71 29.19
N VAL A 16 12.43 10.13 29.18
CA VAL A 16 13.29 10.02 28.01
C VAL A 16 12.48 9.28 26.95
N LEU A 17 12.13 10.00 25.89
CA LEU A 17 11.49 9.46 24.70
C LEU A 17 12.45 8.42 24.12
N THR A 18 12.21 7.14 24.43
CA THR A 18 12.80 6.03 23.68
C THR A 18 12.54 6.28 22.21
N PRO A 19 13.57 6.40 21.36
CA PRO A 19 13.37 6.47 19.93
C PRO A 19 12.60 5.21 19.54
N LEU A 20 11.41 5.38 18.97
CA LEU A 20 10.72 4.25 18.38
C LEU A 20 11.63 3.74 17.27
N GLU A 21 12.26 2.60 17.52
CA GLU A 21 13.12 1.90 16.58
C GLU A 21 12.24 1.55 15.38
N ARG A 22 12.21 2.45 14.39
CA ARG A 22 11.45 2.29 13.18
C ARG A 22 12.18 1.20 12.40
N LYS A 23 11.76 -0.06 12.56
CA LYS A 23 12.28 -1.19 11.79
C LYS A 23 12.15 -0.83 10.31
N THR A 24 13.24 -0.37 9.71
CA THR A 24 13.31 -0.11 8.27
C THR A 24 13.24 -1.46 7.59
N ALA A 25 12.18 -1.67 6.81
CA ALA A 25 12.02 -2.88 6.02
C ALA A 25 13.27 -3.09 5.17
N THR A 26 13.80 -4.31 5.21
CA THR A 26 14.96 -4.67 4.39
C THR A 26 14.59 -4.61 2.90
N PRO A 27 15.56 -4.42 1.98
CA PRO A 27 15.30 -4.46 0.54
C PRO A 27 14.56 -5.75 0.09
N ALA A 28 14.82 -6.87 0.78
CA ALA A 28 14.16 -8.14 0.55
C ALA A 28 12.67 -8.13 0.99
N GLU A 29 12.34 -7.65 2.20
CA GLU A 29 10.95 -7.51 2.67
C GLU A 29 10.14 -6.53 1.79
N ALA A 30 10.78 -5.46 1.30
CA ALA A 30 10.15 -4.52 0.37
C ALA A 30 9.85 -5.16 -1.00
N THR A 31 10.72 -6.05 -1.48
CA THR A 31 10.52 -6.79 -2.75
C THR A 31 9.39 -7.81 -2.64
N GLU A 32 9.32 -8.53 -1.51
CA GLU A 32 8.27 -9.53 -1.27
C GLU A 32 6.88 -8.88 -1.15
N SER A 33 6.78 -7.78 -0.39
CA SER A 33 5.53 -7.01 -0.29
C SER A 33 5.09 -6.42 -1.63
N PHE A 34 6.05 -5.99 -2.47
CA PHE A 34 5.75 -5.59 -3.84
C PHE A 34 5.25 -6.73 -4.72
N ALA A 35 5.92 -7.88 -4.69
CA ALA A 35 5.49 -9.04 -5.46
C ALA A 35 4.06 -9.46 -5.08
N ALA A 36 3.73 -9.43 -3.78
CA ALA A 36 2.39 -9.66 -3.29
C ALA A 36 1.40 -8.58 -3.78
N PHE A 37 1.76 -7.29 -3.71
CA PHE A 37 0.92 -6.21 -4.23
C PHE A 37 0.67 -6.35 -5.74
N LEU A 38 1.71 -6.59 -6.53
CA LEU A 38 1.62 -6.76 -7.97
C LEU A 38 0.74 -7.97 -8.32
N LYS A 39 0.89 -9.08 -7.60
CA LYS A 39 0.02 -10.24 -7.76
C LYS A 39 -1.45 -9.86 -7.53
N ASN A 40 -1.76 -9.19 -6.43
CA ASN A 40 -3.13 -8.75 -6.13
C ASN A 40 -3.67 -7.77 -7.18
N ALA A 41 -2.84 -6.86 -7.69
CA ALA A 41 -3.23 -5.92 -8.73
C ALA A 41 -3.55 -6.64 -10.05
N LEU A 42 -2.72 -7.62 -10.44
CA LEU A 42 -2.96 -8.45 -11.63
C LEU A 42 -4.22 -9.31 -11.47
N ASP A 43 -4.42 -9.92 -10.30
CA ASP A 43 -5.64 -10.66 -9.99
C ASP A 43 -6.89 -9.74 -10.07
N GLY A 44 -6.76 -8.48 -9.63
CA GLY A 44 -7.81 -7.46 -9.74
C GLY A 44 -8.15 -7.08 -11.18
N VAL A 45 -7.14 -6.93 -12.04
CA VAL A 45 -7.35 -6.68 -13.48
C VAL A 45 -8.03 -7.88 -14.14
N ALA A 46 -7.60 -9.11 -13.84
CA ALA A 46 -8.23 -10.32 -14.37
C ALA A 46 -9.71 -10.44 -13.93
N ALA A 47 -10.02 -10.04 -12.70
CA ALA A 47 -11.40 -9.96 -12.21
C ALA A 47 -12.22 -8.90 -12.96
N GLN A 48 -11.63 -7.74 -13.28
CA GLN A 48 -12.27 -6.70 -14.09
C GLN A 48 -12.51 -7.17 -15.53
N GLU A 49 -11.56 -7.84 -16.18
CA GLU A 49 -11.77 -8.44 -17.50
C GLU A 49 -12.93 -9.45 -17.49
N THR A 50 -12.99 -10.30 -16.47
CA THR A 50 -14.11 -11.24 -16.29
C THR A 50 -15.45 -10.51 -16.14
N ASN A 51 -15.45 -9.38 -15.42
CA ASN A 51 -16.64 -8.54 -15.29
C ASN A 51 -17.05 -7.91 -16.63
N VAL A 52 -16.10 -7.42 -17.44
CA VAL A 52 -16.36 -6.90 -18.79
C VAL A 52 -17.03 -7.98 -19.64
N HIS A 53 -16.54 -9.22 -19.61
CA HIS A 53 -17.15 -10.33 -20.33
C HIS A 53 -18.59 -10.59 -19.87
N LYS A 54 -18.82 -10.64 -18.56
CA LYS A 54 -20.16 -10.85 -18.00
C LYS A 54 -21.14 -9.74 -18.41
N VAL A 55 -20.72 -8.48 -18.34
CA VAL A 55 -21.55 -7.33 -18.74
C VAL A 55 -21.80 -7.34 -20.25
N THR A 56 -20.81 -7.76 -21.04
CA THR A 56 -20.95 -7.95 -22.50
C THR A 56 -21.97 -9.04 -22.82
N ASP A 57 -21.90 -10.19 -22.14
CA ASP A 57 -22.89 -11.27 -22.31
C ASP A 57 -24.30 -10.79 -21.93
N GLN A 58 -24.42 -10.01 -20.84
CA GLN A 58 -25.66 -9.38 -20.42
C GLN A 58 -26.18 -8.37 -21.45
N PHE A 59 -25.30 -7.61 -22.09
CA PHE A 59 -25.64 -6.69 -23.18
C PHE A 59 -26.18 -7.43 -24.40
N ILE A 60 -25.53 -8.53 -24.81
CA ILE A 60 -25.96 -9.34 -25.98
C ILE A 60 -27.39 -9.90 -25.77
N ILE A 61 -27.74 -10.29 -24.54
CA ILE A 61 -29.08 -10.78 -24.20
C ILE A 61 -30.09 -9.66 -23.86
N GLY A 62 -29.68 -8.39 -23.95
CA GLY A 62 -30.54 -7.21 -23.73
C GLY A 62 -30.76 -6.79 -22.28
N ASN A 63 -29.96 -7.30 -21.34
CA ASN A 63 -30.06 -7.04 -19.89
C ASN A 63 -29.04 -6.00 -19.36
N ALA A 64 -28.16 -5.48 -20.21
CA ALA A 64 -27.22 -4.40 -19.87
C ALA A 64 -27.14 -3.41 -21.03
N ASP A 65 -26.76 -2.17 -20.76
CA ASP A 65 -26.59 -1.14 -21.78
C ASP A 65 -25.15 -1.11 -22.32
N VAL A 66 -24.97 -0.59 -23.54
CA VAL A 66 -23.63 -0.42 -24.15
C VAL A 66 -22.71 0.45 -23.29
N ASN A 67 -23.29 1.36 -22.52
CA ASN A 67 -22.57 2.23 -21.59
C ASN A 67 -21.90 1.42 -20.47
N ASP A 68 -22.53 0.36 -19.97
CA ASP A 68 -21.99 -0.45 -18.88
C ASP A 68 -20.75 -1.23 -19.33
N VAL A 69 -20.79 -1.78 -20.55
CA VAL A 69 -19.63 -2.45 -21.17
C VAL A 69 -18.47 -1.48 -21.34
N MET A 70 -18.75 -0.27 -21.84
CA MET A 70 -17.76 0.77 -22.06
C MET A 70 -17.13 1.27 -20.74
N ILE A 71 -17.94 1.45 -19.69
CA ILE A 71 -17.45 1.82 -18.35
C ILE A 71 -16.55 0.72 -17.79
N ALA A 72 -16.99 -0.54 -17.86
CA ALA A 72 -16.21 -1.67 -17.38
C ALA A 72 -14.87 -1.80 -18.12
N ALA A 73 -14.87 -1.61 -19.44
CA ALA A 73 -13.65 -1.62 -20.26
C ALA A 73 -12.70 -0.48 -19.89
N THR A 74 -13.22 0.74 -19.73
CA THR A 74 -12.44 1.92 -19.34
C THR A 74 -11.81 1.73 -17.95
N GLN A 75 -12.57 1.12 -17.02
CA GLN A 75 -12.07 0.80 -15.69
C GLN A 75 -10.91 -0.18 -15.74
N ALA A 76 -11.02 -1.25 -16.54
CA ALA A 76 -9.95 -2.23 -16.72
C ALA A 76 -8.68 -1.59 -17.30
N GLU A 77 -8.83 -0.76 -18.34
CA GLU A 77 -7.70 -0.05 -18.95
C GLU A 77 -6.99 0.89 -17.96
N LEU A 78 -7.76 1.66 -17.19
CA LEU A 78 -7.21 2.56 -16.17
C LEU A 78 -6.49 1.79 -15.07
N SER A 79 -7.06 0.68 -14.59
CA SER A 79 -6.44 -0.18 -13.58
C SER A 79 -5.14 -0.82 -14.07
N LEU A 80 -5.07 -1.23 -15.34
CA LEU A 80 -3.83 -1.73 -15.94
C LEU A 80 -2.75 -0.64 -16.05
N SER A 81 -3.12 0.57 -16.49
CA SER A 81 -2.21 1.71 -16.55
C SER A 81 -1.66 2.07 -15.17
N LEU A 82 -2.52 2.12 -14.16
CA LEU A 82 -2.14 2.36 -12.78
C LEU A 82 -1.15 1.29 -12.29
N THR A 83 -1.43 0.01 -12.56
CA THR A 83 -0.55 -1.11 -12.18
C THR A 83 0.85 -0.96 -12.78
N SER A 84 0.94 -0.55 -14.05
CA SER A 84 2.21 -0.28 -14.72
C SER A 84 2.99 0.87 -14.07
N GLN A 85 2.29 1.96 -13.70
CA GLN A 85 2.90 3.10 -13.02
C GLN A 85 3.42 2.73 -11.63
N VAL A 86 2.64 1.99 -10.85
CA VAL A 86 3.05 1.53 -9.53
C VAL A 86 4.25 0.59 -9.63
N ARG A 87 4.25 -0.35 -10.60
CA ARG A 87 5.41 -1.22 -10.88
C ARG A 87 6.68 -0.39 -11.10
N ASN A 88 6.60 0.64 -11.94
CA ASN A 88 7.76 1.49 -12.23
C ASN A 88 8.24 2.23 -10.96
N LYS A 89 7.33 2.80 -10.17
CA LYS A 89 7.69 3.51 -8.93
C LYS A 89 8.29 2.61 -7.86
N VAL A 90 7.85 1.37 -7.77
CA VAL A 90 8.42 0.44 -6.79
C VAL A 90 9.82 -0.03 -7.22
N ILE A 91 10.06 -0.24 -8.52
CA ILE A 91 11.41 -0.52 -9.02
C ILE A 91 12.35 0.65 -8.73
N GLU A 92 11.92 1.88 -8.97
CA GLU A 92 12.69 3.09 -8.63
C GLU A 92 13.02 3.13 -7.11
N ALA A 93 12.03 2.88 -6.25
CA ALA A 93 12.22 2.87 -4.80
C ALA A 93 13.21 1.78 -4.34
N TYR A 94 13.16 0.58 -4.93
CA TYR A 94 14.13 -0.48 -4.66
C TYR A 94 15.55 -0.08 -5.04
N GLN A 95 15.72 0.53 -6.23
CA GLN A 95 17.02 1.01 -6.69
C GLN A 95 17.58 2.11 -5.78
N GLU A 96 16.73 3.01 -5.29
CA GLU A 96 17.14 4.08 -4.39
C GLU A 96 17.62 3.55 -3.03
N ILE A 97 16.90 2.60 -2.43
CA ILE A 97 17.32 1.97 -1.17
C ILE A 97 18.69 1.31 -1.32
N MET A 98 18.94 0.64 -2.45
CA MET A 98 20.24 0.02 -2.73
C MET A 98 21.36 1.07 -2.90
N ARG A 99 21.06 2.25 -3.47
CA ARG A 99 22.02 3.37 -3.56
C ARG A 99 22.34 3.99 -2.21
N MET A 100 21.39 4.01 -1.27
CA MET A 100 21.62 4.54 0.08
C MET A 100 22.50 3.65 0.95
N GLN A 101 22.56 2.34 0.68
CA GLN A 101 23.31 1.36 1.48
C GLN A 101 24.75 1.13 0.98
N MET A 102 25.10 1.61 -0.21
CA MET A 102 26.45 1.54 -0.78
C MET A 102 27.36 2.67 -0.27
#